data_AF-A0AAW7XFH8-F1
#
_entry.id   AF-A0AAW7XFH8-F1
#
_cell.length_a   1.000
_cell.length_b   1.000
_cell.length_c   1.000
_cell.angle_alpha   90.00
_cell.angle_beta   90.00
_cell.angle_gamma   90.00
#
_symmetry.space_group_name_H-M   'P 1'
#
loop_
_entity.id
_entity.type
_entity.pdbx_description
1 polymer ?
#
loop_
_entity_poly.entity_id
_entity_poly.type
_entity_poly.pdbx_seq_one_letter_code
_entity_poly.pdbx_strand_id
1 'polypeptide(L)'
;ITTISYRNPVRDIHNSEFRFKENPETVFHKYLSKKFSPSSIFIDNEFNILFIKGDAGKKLMHNEGLFQNNLLKMVSTEIGTVIRNGVR
;
A
#
# COMPACT_ATOMS: atom_id res chain seq x y z
N ILE A 1 -12.83 65.42 26.58
CA ILE A 1 -13.66 64.19 26.57
C ILE A 1 -12.76 63.09 26.04
N THR A 2 -12.28 62.20 26.90
CA THR A 2 -11.27 61.18 26.55
C THR A 2 -11.97 59.83 26.43
N THR A 3 -12.04 59.28 25.23
CA THR A 3 -12.72 58.00 24.96
C THR A 3 -11.75 56.85 25.20
N ILE A 4 -12.03 56.04 26.22
CA ILE A 4 -11.25 54.84 26.53
C ILE A 4 -11.62 53.76 25.51
N SER A 5 -10.65 53.37 24.67
CA SER A 5 -10.78 52.28 23.70
C SER A 5 -10.52 50.93 24.38
N TYR A 6 -11.55 50.09 24.46
CA TYR A 6 -11.43 48.70 24.89
C TYR A 6 -11.01 47.84 23.69
N ARG A 7 -9.76 47.34 23.68
CA ARG A 7 -9.36 46.24 22.78
C ARG A 7 -9.85 44.92 23.38
N ASN A 8 -10.87 44.32 22.78
CA ASN A 8 -11.19 42.92 23.03
C ASN A 8 -10.13 42.03 22.36
N PRO A 9 -9.54 41.06 23.07
CA PRO A 9 -8.63 40.11 22.44
C PRO A 9 -9.42 39.25 21.45
N VAL A 10 -8.94 39.22 20.21
CA VAL A 10 -9.44 38.29 19.19
C VAL A 10 -9.14 36.90 19.71
N ARG A 11 -10.18 36.12 19.99
CA ARG A 11 -10.00 34.70 20.33
C ARG A 11 -9.49 34.02 19.07
N ASP A 12 -8.22 33.64 19.07
CA ASP A 12 -7.70 32.71 18.06
C ASP A 12 -8.47 31.41 18.22
N ILE A 13 -9.50 31.23 17.38
CA ILE A 13 -10.15 29.95 17.18
C ILE A 13 -9.08 29.09 16.53
N HIS A 14 -8.32 28.36 17.34
CA HIS A 14 -7.52 27.25 16.85
C HIS A 14 -8.51 26.30 16.17
N ASN A 15 -8.57 26.38 14.83
CA ASN A 15 -9.18 25.35 14.02
C ASN A 15 -8.44 24.07 14.40
N SER A 16 -9.05 23.25 15.25
CA SER A 16 -8.54 21.91 15.50
C SER A 16 -8.46 21.24 14.13
N GLU A 17 -7.26 21.00 13.63
CA GLU A 17 -7.06 20.16 12.46
C GLU A 17 -7.90 18.92 12.70
N PHE A 18 -8.92 18.70 11.85
CA PHE A 18 -9.76 17.53 11.93
C PHE A 18 -8.84 16.34 11.73
N ARG A 19 -8.35 15.76 12.84
CA ARG A 19 -7.67 14.48 12.81
C ARG A 19 -8.70 13.52 12.26
N PHE A 20 -8.54 13.12 11.01
CA PHE A 20 -9.32 12.06 10.40
C PHE A 20 -9.23 10.87 11.36
N LYS A 21 -10.29 10.65 12.13
CA LYS A 21 -10.38 9.51 13.03
C LYS A 21 -10.55 8.32 12.11
N GLU A 22 -9.47 7.59 11.85
CA GLU A 22 -9.53 6.36 11.06
C GLU A 22 -10.63 5.48 11.66
N ASN A 23 -11.52 4.98 10.79
CA ASN A 23 -12.59 4.10 11.22
C ASN A 23 -11.96 2.86 11.92
N PRO A 24 -12.33 2.56 13.17
CA PRO A 24 -11.76 1.44 13.91
C PRO A 24 -11.90 0.10 13.18
N GLU A 25 -12.95 -0.08 12.39
CA GLU A 25 -13.15 -1.25 11.53
C GLU A 25 -12.08 -1.35 10.45
N THR A 26 -11.74 -0.24 9.79
CA THR A 26 -10.66 -0.18 8.80
C THR A 26 -9.31 -0.51 9.42
N VAL A 27 -9.03 0.02 10.62
CA VAL A 27 -7.80 -0.29 11.37
C VAL A 27 -7.73 -1.78 11.70
N PHE A 28 -8.84 -2.36 12.15
CA PHE A 28 -8.94 -3.79 12.47
C PHE A 28 -8.72 -4.67 11.23
N HIS A 29 -9.39 -4.38 10.11
CA HIS A 29 -9.19 -5.13 8.86
C HIS A 29 -7.77 -4.99 8.31
N LYS A 30 -7.17 -3.80 8.43
CA LYS A 30 -5.77 -3.57 8.05
C LYS A 30 -4.82 -4.41 8.89
N TYR A 31 -5.06 -4.50 10.21
CA TYR A 31 -4.28 -5.35 11.11
C TYR A 31 -4.40 -6.82 10.73
N LEU A 32 -5.62 -7.34 10.57
CA LEU A 32 -5.84 -8.74 10.17
C LEU A 32 -5.18 -9.06 8.83
N SER A 33 -5.36 -8.16 7.86
CA SER A 33 -4.76 -8.28 6.53
C SER A 33 -3.23 -8.29 6.59
N LYS A 34 -2.61 -7.50 7.46
CA LYS A 34 -1.15 -7.48 7.61
C LYS A 34 -0.63 -8.72 8.32
N LYS A 35 -1.35 -9.24 9.31
CA LYS A 35 -0.89 -10.33 10.18
C LYS A 35 -1.16 -11.73 9.61
N PHE A 36 -2.30 -11.93 8.96
CA PHE A 36 -2.78 -13.28 8.61
C PHE A 36 -2.84 -13.56 7.12
N SER A 37 -2.69 -12.54 6.27
CA SER A 37 -2.66 -12.76 4.83
C SER A 37 -1.39 -13.51 4.44
N PRO A 38 -1.49 -14.51 3.56
CA PRO A 38 -0.31 -15.16 3.01
C PRO A 38 0.52 -14.15 2.19
N SER A 39 1.78 -14.52 1.95
CA SER A 39 2.59 -13.85 0.94
C SER A 39 1.95 -14.06 -0.43
N SER A 40 1.74 -12.99 -1.17
CA SER A 40 0.94 -13.02 -2.42
C SER A 40 1.50 -12.05 -3.45
N ILE A 41 1.25 -12.35 -4.72
CA ILE A 41 1.64 -11.53 -5.87
C ILE A 41 0.38 -11.30 -6.69
N PHE A 42 0.10 -10.02 -6.97
CA PHE A 42 -1.03 -9.60 -7.77
C PHE A 42 -0.49 -9.22 -9.15
N ILE A 43 -1.11 -9.76 -10.18
CA ILE A 43 -0.72 -9.59 -11.59
C ILE A 43 -1.89 -9.10 -12.43
N ASP A 44 -1.59 -8.42 -13.52
CA ASP A 44 -2.55 -8.16 -14.61
C ASP A 44 -2.68 -9.36 -15.56
N ASN A 45 -3.51 -9.21 -16.59
CA ASN A 45 -3.75 -10.24 -17.61
C ASN A 45 -2.49 -10.57 -18.42
N GLU A 46 -1.56 -9.62 -18.51
CA GLU A 46 -0.28 -9.74 -19.19
C GLU A 46 0.84 -10.27 -18.26
N PHE A 47 0.51 -10.67 -17.03
CA PHE A 47 1.43 -11.16 -16.00
C PHE A 47 2.43 -10.11 -15.49
N ASN A 48 2.17 -8.82 -15.64
CA ASN A 48 2.94 -7.77 -14.98
C ASN A 48 2.53 -7.66 -13.53
N ILE A 49 3.51 -7.47 -12.65
CA ILE A 49 3.28 -7.38 -11.22
C ILE A 49 2.68 -6.01 -10.88
N LEU A 50 1.49 -6.03 -10.29
CA LEU A 50 0.80 -4.82 -9.79
C LEU A 50 1.16 -4.57 -8.33
N PHE A 51 1.24 -5.63 -7.53
CA PHE A 51 1.53 -5.52 -6.10
C PHE A 51 2.13 -6.81 -5.54
N ILE A 52 3.07 -6.67 -4.61
CA ILE A 52 3.67 -7.78 -3.87
C ILE A 52 3.34 -7.60 -2.39
N LYS A 53 2.79 -8.65 -1.79
CA LYS A 53 2.50 -8.71 -0.35
C LYS A 53 3.43 -9.69 0.35
N GLY A 54 4.05 -9.22 1.43
CA GLY A 54 4.97 -10.02 2.24
C GLY A 54 6.26 -10.34 1.48
N ASP A 55 6.86 -11.49 1.79
CA ASP A 55 8.14 -11.90 1.23
C ASP A 55 8.03 -12.70 -0.08
N ALA A 56 6.89 -12.63 -0.78
CA ALA A 56 6.70 -13.37 -2.03
C ALA A 56 7.72 -12.96 -3.11
N GLY A 57 8.08 -11.67 -3.17
CA GLY A 57 9.09 -11.17 -4.11
C GLY A 57 10.49 -11.74 -3.88
N LYS A 58 10.87 -12.05 -2.63
CA LYS A 58 12.18 -12.66 -2.34
C LYS A 58 12.31 -14.09 -2.87
N LYS A 59 11.18 -14.77 -3.08
CA LYS A 59 11.14 -16.14 -3.61
C LYS A 59 11.22 -16.17 -5.14
N LEU A 60 10.99 -15.04 -5.79
CA LEU A 60 11.16 -14.86 -7.23
C LEU A 60 12.63 -14.48 -7.50
N MET A 61 13.53 -15.44 -7.49
CA MET A 61 14.91 -15.19 -7.92
C MET A 61 15.04 -15.34 -9.44
N HIS A 62 15.67 -14.37 -10.13
CA HIS A 62 17.05 -14.46 -10.65
C HIS A 62 17.41 -13.38 -11.71
N ASN A 63 18.72 -13.30 -11.99
CA ASN A 63 19.50 -12.36 -12.82
C ASN A 63 19.65 -10.93 -12.27
N GLU A 64 20.72 -10.72 -11.51
CA GLU A 64 21.27 -9.39 -11.23
C GLU A 64 21.47 -8.62 -12.55
N GLY A 65 21.01 -7.36 -12.60
CA GLY A 65 21.35 -6.43 -13.68
C GLY A 65 20.19 -5.81 -14.45
N LEU A 66 19.01 -6.45 -14.53
CA LEU A 66 17.84 -5.85 -15.22
C LEU A 66 16.53 -6.12 -14.47
N PHE A 67 15.91 -5.06 -13.96
CA PHE A 67 14.60 -5.15 -13.33
C PHE A 67 13.55 -5.60 -14.36
N GLN A 68 12.93 -6.74 -14.11
CA GLN A 68 11.81 -7.25 -14.90
C GLN A 68 10.52 -7.06 -14.10
N ASN A 69 9.54 -6.38 -14.68
CA ASN A 69 8.21 -6.23 -14.07
C ASN A 69 7.29 -7.44 -14.36
N ASN A 70 7.61 -8.20 -15.41
CA ASN A 70 6.76 -9.31 -15.84
C ASN A 70 7.14 -10.59 -15.10
N LEU A 71 6.16 -11.18 -14.40
CA LEU A 71 6.34 -12.36 -13.56
C LEU A 71 6.93 -13.54 -14.35
N LEU A 72 6.46 -13.78 -15.58
CA LEU A 72 6.92 -14.91 -16.40
C LEU A 72 8.37 -14.75 -16.88
N LYS A 73 8.87 -13.51 -16.95
CA LYS A 73 10.27 -13.21 -17.31
C LYS A 73 11.21 -13.24 -16.11
N MET A 74 10.67 -13.14 -14.90
CA MET A 74 11.45 -13.20 -13.65
C MET A 74 11.75 -14.62 -13.19
N VAL A 75 10.96 -15.60 -13.63
CA VAL A 75 11.10 -17.01 -13.25
C VAL A 75 11.70 -17.83 -14.38
N SER A 76 12.16 -19.04 -14.06
CA SER A 76 12.58 -19.99 -15.09
C SER A 76 11.42 -20.35 -16.02
N THR A 77 11.74 -20.76 -17.25
CA THR A 77 10.74 -21.11 -18.26
C THR A 77 9.78 -22.21 -17.79
N GLU A 78 10.28 -23.23 -17.10
CA GLU A 78 9.48 -24.31 -16.52
C GLU A 78 8.44 -23.79 -15.53
N ILE A 79 8.87 -22.96 -14.58
CA ILE A 79 7.97 -22.34 -13.59
C ILE A 79 6.97 -21.40 -14.29
N GLY A 80 7.42 -20.65 -15.29
CA GLY A 80 6.55 -19.79 -16.09
C GLY A 80 5.43 -20.56 -16.79
N THR A 81 5.71 -21.76 -17.31
CA THR A 81 4.69 -22.64 -17.89
C THR A 81 3.68 -23.12 -16.85
N VAL A 82 4.14 -23.52 -15.66
CA VAL A 82 3.27 -23.93 -14.56
C VAL A 82 2.35 -22.79 -14.12
N ILE A 83 2.90 -21.58 -13.94
CA ILE A 83 2.14 -20.38 -13.55
C ILE A 83 1.09 -20.05 -14.62
N ARG A 84 1.49 -20.01 -15.90
CA ARG A 84 0.59 -19.69 -17.02
C ARG A 84 -0.58 -20.67 -17.11
N ASN A 85 -0.35 -21.95 -16.80
CA ASN A 85 -1.41 -22.96 -16.83
C ASN A 85 -2.31 -22.93 -15.59
N GLY A 86 -1.77 -22.47 -14.44
CA GLY A 86 -2.50 -22.36 -13.17
C GLY A 86 -3.36 -21.11 -13.06
N VAL A 87 -3.01 -20.03 -13.77
CA VAL A 87 -3.79 -18.79 -13.86
C VAL A 87 -4.67 -18.88 -15.12
N ARG A 88 -5.99 -19.01 -14.93
CA ARG A 88 -7.00 -19.04 -15.99
C ARG A 88 -7.84 -17.77 -15.98
#